data_AF-A0A7X6TMR3-F1
#
_entry.id   AF-A0A7X6TMR3-F1
#
_cell.length_a   1.000
_cell.length_b   1.000
_cell.length_c   1.000
_cell.angle_alpha   90.00
_cell.angle_beta   90.00
_cell.angle_gamma   90.00
#
_symmetry.space_group_name_H-M   'P 1'
#
loop_
_entity.id
_entity.type
_entity.pdbx_description
1 polymer ?
#
loop_
_entity_poly.entity_id
_entity_poly.type
_entity_poly.pdbx_seq_one_letter_code
_entity_poly.pdbx_strand_id
1 'polypeptide(L)' 'TTLVIPGFSDDEEEMKALTLWLAGLDPEIPYHQSRYFPHYKMAYPPPTPLAAMSKLKSIAEQNLSTVILGNV' A
#
# COMPACT_ATOMS: atom_id res chain seq x y z
N THR A 1 6.17 -2.42 5.31
CA THR A 1 5.08 -3.15 4.65
C THR A 1 3.75 -2.58 5.07
N THR A 2 2.80 -2.46 4.16
CA THR A 2 1.42 -2.02 4.45
C THR A 2 0.42 -3.02 3.88
N LEU A 3 -0.52 -3.48 4.70
CA LEU A 3 -1.70 -4.21 4.24
C LEU A 3 -2.72 -3.16 3.78
N VAL A 4 -3.05 -3.15 2.49
CA VAL A 4 -3.96 -2.17 1.90
C VAL A 4 -5.39 -2.68 2.07
N ILE A 5 -6.19 -2.01 2.89
CA ILE A 5 -7.58 -2.38 3.21
C ILE A 5 -8.50 -1.22 2.79
N PRO A 6 -9.57 -1.46 2.02
CA PRO A 6 -10.46 -0.40 1.56
C PRO A 6 -11.09 0.40 2.71
N GLY A 7 -10.97 1.72 2.70
CA GLY A 7 -11.47 2.62 3.75
C GLY A 7 -10.64 2.66 5.04
N PHE A 8 -9.48 2.01 5.08
CA PHE A 8 -8.58 2.02 6.26
C PHE A 8 -7.13 2.37 5.93
N SER A 9 -6.61 1.91 4.79
CA SER A 9 -5.21 2.11 4.40
C SER A 9 -5.03 2.19 2.89
N ASP A 10 -6.07 2.64 2.19
CA ASP A 10 -6.12 2.87 0.75
C ASP A 10 -6.23 4.35 0.36
N ASP A 11 -6.04 5.27 1.31
CA ASP A 11 -5.99 6.70 1.04
C ASP A 11 -4.68 7.10 0.34
N GLU A 12 -4.82 7.91 -0.71
CA GLU A 12 -3.71 8.28 -1.59
C GLU A 12 -2.76 9.28 -0.93
N GLU A 13 -3.30 10.25 -0.18
CA GLU A 13 -2.50 11.26 0.51
C GLU A 13 -1.77 10.65 1.70
N GLU A 14 -2.41 9.74 2.43
CA GLU A 14 -1.77 8.96 3.49
C GLU A 14 -0.64 8.08 2.93
N MET A 15 -0.86 7.40 1.80
CA MET A 15 0.17 6.60 1.13
C MET A 15 1.37 7.46 0.69
N LYS A 16 1.09 8.65 0.14
CA LYS A 16 2.13 9.60 -0.24
C LYS A 16 2.91 10.10 0.97
N ALA A 17 2.22 10.48 2.04
CA ALA A 17 2.86 10.96 3.27
C ALA A 17 3.72 9.88 3.92
N LEU A 18 3.21 8.64 4.00
CA LEU A 18 3.94 7.48 4.54
C LEU A 18 5.19 7.17 3.73
N THR A 19 5.09 7.17 2.40
CA THR A 19 6.23 6.82 1.52
C THR A 19 7.25 7.95 1.45
N LEU A 20 6.82 9.21 1.52
CA LEU A 20 7.71 10.36 1.66
C LEU A 20 8.47 10.34 2.99
N TRP A 21 7.78 10.04 4.09
CA TRP A 21 8.43 9.87 5.39
C TRP A 21 9.47 8.74 5.37
N LEU A 22 9.13 7.60 4.76
CA LEU A 22 10.05 6.47 4.64
C LEU A 22 11.28 6.81 3.78
N ALA A 23 11.09 7.52 2.67
CA ALA A 23 12.17 7.99 1.81
C ALA A 23 13.10 9.00 2.52
N GLY A 24 12.58 9.72 3.52
CA GLY A 24 13.39 10.58 4.38
C GLY A 24 14.37 9.81 5.28
N LEU A 25 14.13 8.51 5.50
CA LEU A 25 15.09 7.62 6.17
C LEU A 25 16.12 7.09 5.16
N ASP A 26 15.64 6.45 4.09
CA ASP A 26 16.45 5.98 2.97
C ASP A 26 15.51 5.60 1.80
N PRO A 27 15.65 6.23 0.61
CA PRO A 27 14.80 5.92 -0.56
C PRO A 27 15.00 4.50 -1.11
N GLU A 28 16.07 3.80 -0.73
CA GLU A 28 16.37 2.43 -1.15
C GLU A 28 15.66 1.37 -0.29
N ILE A 29 14.94 1.77 0.76
CA ILE A 29 14.18 0.83 1.58
C ILE A 29 13.08 0.17 0.72
N PRO A 30 13.07 -1.16 0.56
CA PRO A 30 12.03 -1.84 -0.20
C PRO A 30 10.70 -1.76 0.55
N TYR A 31 9.67 -1.28 -0.15
CA TYR A 31 8.34 -1.13 0.41
C TYR A 31 7.36 -2.13 -0.19
N HIS A 32 6.82 -3.00 0.66
CA HIS A 32 5.82 -3.98 0.27
C HIS A 32 4.39 -3.47 0.55
N GLN A 33 3.53 -3.55 -0.45
CA GLN A 33 2.08 -3.40 -0.31
C GLN A 33 1.42 -4.77 -0.46
N SER A 34 0.71 -5.22 0.56
CA SER A 34 -0.01 -6.49 0.53
C SER A 34 -1.50 -6.26 0.34
N ARG A 35 -2.12 -7.02 -0.57
CA ARG A 35 -3.56 -6.95 -0.83
C ARG A 35 -4.35 -7.63 0.27
N TYR A 36 -5.37 -6.95 0.77
CA TYR A 36 -6.29 -7.49 1.75
C TYR A 36 -7.38 -8.38 1.10
N PHE A 37 -7.74 -9.45 1.83
CA PHE A 37 -8.90 -10.29 1.59
C PHE A 37 -9.65 -10.48 2.92
N PRO A 38 -10.99 -10.46 2.92
CA PRO A 38 -11.77 -10.75 4.11
C PRO A 38 -11.44 -12.12 4.66
N HIS A 39 -11.04 -12.16 5.93
CA HIS A 39 -10.71 -13.41 6.60
C HIS A 39 -10.92 -13.32 8.11
N TYR A 40 -11.16 -14.48 8.72
CA TYR A 40 -11.36 -14.64 10.16
C TYR A 40 -12.43 -13.71 10.74
N LYS A 41 -12.04 -12.68 11.50
CA LYS A 41 -12.96 -11.74 12.17
C LYS A 41 -13.23 -10.47 11.37
N MET A 42 -12.48 -10.21 10.30
CA MET A 42 -12.68 -9.06 9.43
C MET A 42 -13.37 -9.53 8.15
N ALA A 43 -14.70 -9.51 8.18
CA ALA A 43 -15.55 -9.97 7.08
C ALA A 43 -15.91 -8.84 6.07
N TYR A 44 -15.57 -7.60 6.42
CA TYR A 44 -15.77 -6.40 5.62
C TYR A 44 -14.57 -5.47 5.84
N PRO A 45 -14.09 -4.69 4.84
CA PRO A 45 -14.62 -4.47 3.47
C PRO A 45 -14.39 -5.64 2.52
N PRO A 46 -14.84 -5.62 1.24
CA PRO A 46 -14.44 -6.61 0.23
C PRO A 46 -12.92 -6.61 -0.01
N PRO A 47 -12.36 -7.61 -0.73
CA PRO A 47 -10.96 -7.60 -1.10
C PRO A 47 -10.57 -6.32 -1.81
N THR A 48 -9.34 -5.86 -1.57
CA THR A 48 -8.85 -4.62 -2.19
C THR A 48 -8.84 -4.77 -3.71
N PRO A 49 -9.45 -3.82 -4.47
CA PRO A 49 -9.42 -3.87 -5.92
C PRO A 49 -7.99 -3.79 -6.46
N LEU A 50 -7.70 -4.55 -7.52
CA LEU A 50 -6.39 -4.50 -8.19
C LEU A 50 -6.05 -3.09 -8.69
N ALA A 51 -7.05 -2.34 -9.15
CA ALA A 51 -6.87 -0.96 -9.59
C ALA A 51 -6.36 -0.06 -8.44
N ALA A 52 -6.87 -0.26 -7.22
CA ALA A 52 -6.40 0.48 -6.04
C ALA A 52 -4.96 0.08 -5.68
N MET A 53 -4.63 -1.22 -5.73
CA MET A 53 -3.25 -1.69 -5.52
C MET A 53 -2.27 -1.05 -6.51
N SER A 54 -2.59 -1.07 -7.81
CA SER A 54 -1.75 -0.46 -8.84
C SER A 54 -1.61 1.05 -8.66
N LYS A 55 -2.70 1.74 -8.30
CA LYS A 55 -2.69 3.19 -8.08
C LYS A 55 -1.80 3.58 -6.90
N LEU A 56 -1.95 2.91 -5.77
CA LEU A 56 -1.15 3.16 -4.57
C LEU A 56 0.32 2.77 -4.76
N LYS A 57 0.61 1.76 -5.59
CA LYS A 57 1.98 1.43 -6.00
C LYS A 57 2.60 2.62 -6.74
N SER A 58 1.92 3.15 -7.75
CA SER A 58 2.42 4.29 -8.52
C SER A 58 2.63 5.55 -7.68
N ILE A 59 1.88 5.73 -6.60
CA ILE A 59 2.10 6.82 -5.65
C ILE A 59 3.37 6.56 -4.82
N ALA A 60 3.52 5.34 -4.28
CA ALA A 60 4.68 4.97 -3.49
C ALA A 60 6.00 5.06 -4.28
N GLU A 61 5.98 4.69 -5.56
CA GLU A 61 7.13 4.75 -6.46
C GLU A 61 7.59 6.17 -6.79
N GLN A 62 6.82 7.20 -6.44
CA GLN A 62 7.28 8.60 -6.55
C GLN A 62 8.34 8.94 -5.50
N ASN A 63 8.40 8.18 -4.40
CA ASN A 63 9.28 8.46 -3.26
C ASN A 63 10.32 7.36 -3.01
N LEU A 64 10.03 6.10 -3.38
CA LEU A 64 10.86 4.93 -3.07
C LEU A 64 11.27 4.20 -4.35
N SER A 65 12.51 3.72 -4.39
CA SER A 65 13.05 3.07 -5.60
C SER A 65 12.49 1.67 -5.85
N THR A 66 12.05 0.97 -4.80
CA THR A 66 11.53 -0.40 -4.89
C THR A 66 10.19 -0.53 -4.17
N VAL A 67 9.12 -0.73 -4.95
CA VAL A 67 7.77 -1.01 -4.43
C VAL A 67 7.25 -2.33 -4.97
N ILE A 68 6.89 -3.25 -4.06
CA ILE A 68 6.49 -4.61 -4.39
C ILE A 68 5.04 -4.84 -3.99
N LEU A 69 4.24 -5.32 -4.95
CA LEU A 69 2.89 -5.79 -4.68
C LEU A 69 2.92 -7.26 -4.27
N GLY A 70 2.33 -7.57 -3.12
CA GLY A 70 2.18 -8.91 -2.59
C GLY A 70 0.72 -9.33 -2.46
N ASN A 71 0.47 -10.64 -2.51
CA ASN A 71 -0.87 -11.23 -2.40
C ASN A 71 -1.85 -10.76 -3.50
N VAL A 72 -1.33 -10.46 -4.70
CA VAL A 72 -2.08 -9.86 -5.81
C VAL A 72 -2.53 -10.90 -6.82
#